data_AF-A0A6B0HHY4-F1
#
_entry.id   AF-A0A6B0HHY4-F1
#
_cell.length_a   1.000
_cell.length_b   1.000
_cell.length_c   1.000
_cell.angle_alpha   90.00
_cell.angle_beta   90.00
_cell.angle_gamma   90.00
#
_symmetry.space_group_name_H-M   'P 1'
#
loop_
_entity.id
_entity.type
_entity.pdbx_description
1 polymer ?
#
loop_
_entity_poly.entity_id
_entity_poly.type
_entity_poly.pdbx_seq_one_letter_code
_entity_poly.pdbx_strand_id
1 'polypeptide(L)'
;MTETSAAVAVAVLVGIGLVLIAGRRLRTRDRRALVRDLEDRLEAGMAPGTGSHLESAPTVRRLAVLEATANGDNDPTAAVVPVVRVDFETTDAPGMDLVFEYVADVLEAVHPVLTNRDDCVAHYDVEFTFGPGGLVVEGECRRVSVPPEFADRLLEDEEYRAFDLRRDVERGDRSEGPPVLWGECTTY
;
A
#
# COMPACT_ATOMS: atom_id res chain seq x y z
N MET A 1 13.97 53.58 -12.49
CA MET A 1 14.26 52.77 -11.29
C MET A 1 13.29 51.58 -11.16
N THR A 2 12.92 50.96 -12.29
CA THR A 2 11.86 49.94 -12.40
C THR A 2 12.37 48.63 -13.05
N GLU A 3 13.43 48.70 -13.87
CA GLU A 3 13.98 47.52 -14.56
C GLU A 3 14.72 46.54 -13.64
N THR A 4 15.46 47.04 -12.65
CA THR A 4 16.17 46.19 -11.68
C THR A 4 15.21 45.39 -10.80
N SER A 5 14.09 45.98 -10.38
CA SER A 5 13.08 45.30 -9.55
C SER A 5 12.37 44.16 -10.29
N ALA A 6 12.13 44.33 -11.59
CA ALA A 6 11.52 43.29 -12.43
C ALA A 6 12.46 42.09 -12.64
N ALA A 7 13.75 42.34 -12.89
CA ALA A 7 14.74 41.28 -13.08
C ALA A 7 14.95 40.42 -11.81
N VAL A 8 14.97 41.04 -10.63
CA VAL A 8 15.07 40.30 -9.35
C VAL A 8 13.82 39.46 -9.09
N ALA A 9 12.62 40.01 -9.33
CA ALA A 9 11.38 39.27 -9.14
C ALA A 9 11.29 38.02 -10.04
N VAL A 10 11.69 38.13 -11.31
CA VAL A 10 11.73 36.99 -12.24
C VAL A 10 12.74 35.94 -11.79
N ALA A 11 13.93 36.34 -11.34
CA ALA A 11 14.94 35.40 -10.86
C ALA A 11 14.49 34.62 -9.62
N VAL A 12 13.79 35.28 -8.69
CA VAL A 12 13.21 34.63 -7.49
C VAL A 12 12.12 33.64 -7.87
N LEU A 13 11.20 34.01 -8.77
CA LEU A 13 10.14 33.11 -9.25
C LEU A 13 10.69 31.89 -9.98
N VAL A 14 11.73 32.07 -10.81
CA VAL A 14 12.43 30.96 -11.48
C VAL A 14 13.15 30.08 -10.47
N GLY A 15 13.81 30.66 -9.46
CA GLY A 15 14.45 29.92 -8.38
C GLY A 15 13.46 29.06 -7.58
N ILE A 16 12.33 29.65 -7.17
CA ILE A 16 11.24 28.93 -6.48
C ILE A 16 10.69 27.81 -7.38
N GLY A 17 10.44 28.10 -8.66
CA GLY A 17 9.98 27.10 -9.62
C GLY A 17 10.93 25.92 -9.76
N LEU A 18 12.24 26.17 -9.83
CA LEU A 18 13.26 25.12 -9.91
C LEU A 18 13.33 24.30 -8.62
N VAL A 19 13.22 24.93 -7.44
CA VAL A 19 13.19 24.23 -6.14
C VAL A 19 11.96 23.34 -6.04
N LEU A 20 10.78 23.83 -6.42
CA LEU A 20 9.55 23.04 -6.43
C LEU A 20 9.64 21.85 -7.40
N ILE A 21 10.19 22.05 -8.60
CA ILE A 21 10.39 20.99 -9.59
C ILE A 21 11.41 19.96 -9.09
N ALA A 22 12.52 20.40 -8.50
CA ALA A 22 13.55 19.53 -7.94
C ALA A 22 12.99 18.71 -6.77
N GLY A 23 12.27 19.34 -5.84
CA GLY A 23 11.60 18.67 -4.73
C GLY A 23 10.59 17.62 -5.20
N ARG A 24 9.77 17.96 -6.22
CA ARG A 24 8.82 17.01 -6.83
C ARG A 24 9.53 15.85 -7.51
N ARG A 25 10.66 16.09 -8.19
CA ARG A 25 11.49 15.04 -8.80
C ARG A 25 12.14 14.13 -7.76
N LEU A 26 12.59 14.67 -6.63
CA LEU A 26 13.16 13.88 -5.55
C LEU A 26 12.08 13.00 -4.91
N ARG A 27 10.93 13.57 -4.55
CA ARG A 27 9.80 12.83 -3.98
C ARG A 27 9.28 11.72 -4.90
N THR A 28 9.23 11.97 -6.20
CA THR A 28 8.83 10.93 -7.18
C THR A 28 9.88 9.84 -7.38
N ARG A 29 11.18 10.16 -7.29
CA ARG A 29 12.24 9.16 -7.32
C ARG A 29 12.23 8.29 -6.08
N ASP A 30 12.10 8.92 -4.92
CA ASP A 30 12.05 8.24 -3.63
C ASP A 30 10.85 7.29 -3.56
N ARG A 31 9.66 7.74 -3.99
CA ARG A 31 8.49 6.87 -4.10
C ARG A 31 8.68 5.69 -5.07
N ARG A 32 9.40 5.88 -6.18
CA ARG A 32 9.70 4.77 -7.09
C ARG A 32 10.71 3.80 -6.49
N ALA A 33 11.65 4.28 -5.69
CA ALA A 33 12.57 3.41 -4.97
C ALA A 33 11.80 2.58 -3.95
N LEU A 34 10.93 3.21 -3.16
CA LEU A 34 10.06 2.50 -2.22
C LEU A 34 9.21 1.43 -2.90
N VAL A 35 8.53 1.74 -4.01
CA VAL A 35 7.73 0.74 -4.75
C VAL A 35 8.59 -0.45 -5.17
N ARG A 36 9.80 -0.22 -5.67
CA ARG A 36 10.70 -1.33 -6.05
C ARG A 36 11.14 -2.14 -4.84
N ASP A 37 11.52 -1.49 -3.74
CA ASP A 37 11.93 -2.19 -2.53
C ASP A 37 10.78 -3.09 -2.01
N LEU A 38 9.53 -2.63 -2.12
CA LEU A 38 8.35 -3.42 -1.79
C LEU A 38 8.11 -4.57 -2.77
N GLU A 39 8.20 -4.32 -4.08
CA GLU A 39 8.07 -5.35 -5.12
C GLU A 39 9.16 -6.43 -4.98
N ASP A 40 10.41 -6.04 -4.70
CA ASP A 40 11.53 -6.96 -4.48
C ASP A 40 11.27 -7.86 -3.24
N ARG A 41 10.64 -7.34 -2.18
CA ARG A 41 10.25 -8.14 -1.01
C ARG A 41 9.11 -9.10 -1.31
N LEU A 42 8.10 -8.65 -2.06
CA LEU A 42 6.99 -9.50 -2.48
C LEU A 42 7.48 -10.62 -3.40
N GLU A 43 8.36 -10.33 -4.36
CA GLU A 43 8.95 -11.33 -5.24
C GLU A 43 9.80 -12.34 -4.47
N ALA A 44 10.63 -11.88 -3.52
CA ALA A 44 11.47 -12.76 -2.73
C ALA A 44 10.69 -13.66 -1.75
N GLY A 45 9.59 -13.16 -1.18
CA GLY A 45 8.78 -13.88 -0.19
C GLY A 45 7.67 -14.75 -0.80
N MET A 46 7.15 -14.34 -1.97
CA MET A 46 5.89 -14.86 -2.52
C MET A 46 5.99 -15.18 -4.02
N ALA A 47 7.15 -15.68 -4.46
CA ALA A 47 7.34 -16.10 -5.85
C ALA A 47 6.34 -17.20 -6.25
N PRO A 48 5.76 -17.14 -7.48
CA PRO A 48 4.89 -18.19 -7.97
C PRO A 48 5.68 -19.49 -8.16
N GLY A 49 5.03 -20.63 -7.94
CA GLY A 49 5.70 -21.93 -8.01
C GLY A 49 4.77 -23.12 -7.78
N THR A 50 5.36 -24.31 -7.75
CA THR A 50 4.59 -25.56 -7.53
C THR A 50 3.92 -25.52 -6.15
N GLY A 51 2.58 -25.43 -6.14
CA GLY A 51 1.78 -25.34 -4.92
C GLY A 51 1.38 -23.92 -4.52
N SER A 52 1.86 -22.89 -5.22
CA SER A 52 1.26 -21.55 -5.11
C SER A 52 -0.06 -21.51 -5.88
N HIS A 53 -1.00 -20.71 -5.40
CA HIS A 53 -2.27 -20.46 -6.09
C HIS A 53 -2.20 -19.22 -7.01
N LEU A 54 -1.00 -18.65 -7.16
CA LEU A 54 -0.74 -17.35 -7.75
C LEU A 54 -0.43 -17.45 -9.24
N GLU A 55 -1.04 -16.57 -10.04
CA GLU A 55 -0.70 -16.40 -11.47
C GLU A 55 0.67 -15.72 -11.62
N SER A 56 0.97 -14.78 -10.72
CA SER A 56 2.23 -14.07 -10.66
C SER A 56 2.53 -13.63 -9.22
N ALA A 57 3.78 -13.23 -8.95
CA ALA A 57 4.12 -12.67 -7.64
C ALA A 57 3.24 -11.43 -7.35
N PRO A 58 2.82 -11.20 -6.09
CA PRO A 58 2.04 -10.03 -5.76
C PRO A 58 2.77 -8.73 -6.11
N THR A 59 2.02 -7.71 -6.54
CA THR A 59 2.59 -6.45 -7.01
C THR A 59 2.03 -5.26 -6.24
N VAL A 60 2.83 -4.20 -6.09
CA VAL A 60 2.33 -2.94 -5.53
C VAL A 60 1.53 -2.21 -6.61
N ARG A 61 0.21 -2.40 -6.61
CA ARG A 61 -0.69 -1.69 -7.53
C ARG A 61 -0.57 -0.18 -7.37
N ARG A 62 -0.49 0.30 -6.12
CA ARG A 62 -0.42 1.71 -5.79
C ARG A 62 0.07 1.96 -4.36
N LEU A 63 0.74 3.09 -4.16
CA LEU A 63 0.87 3.73 -2.85
C LEU A 63 -0.01 4.97 -2.84
N ALA A 64 -1.21 4.86 -2.26
CA ALA A 64 -2.11 6.01 -2.13
C ALA A 64 -1.63 6.90 -0.98
N VAL A 65 -1.85 8.21 -1.11
CA VAL A 65 -1.43 9.20 -0.11
C VAL A 65 -2.69 9.90 0.39
N LEU A 66 -2.99 9.73 1.67
CA LEU A 66 -4.04 10.44 2.36
C LEU A 66 -3.47 11.76 2.88
N GLU A 67 -4.14 12.87 2.57
CA GLU A 67 -3.74 14.18 3.08
C GLU A 67 -3.88 14.18 4.61
N ALA A 68 -2.81 14.59 5.30
CA ALA A 68 -2.82 14.67 6.75
C ALA A 68 -3.84 15.73 7.21
N THR A 69 -4.69 15.38 8.17
CA THR A 69 -5.39 16.39 8.97
C THR A 69 -4.40 16.95 9.99
N ALA A 70 -4.19 18.27 9.97
CA ALA A 70 -3.26 18.93 10.87
C ALA A 70 -3.77 18.86 12.32
N ASN A 71 -3.39 17.82 13.05
CA ASN A 71 -3.62 17.73 14.49
C ASN A 71 -2.45 18.38 15.24
N GLY A 72 -2.49 19.72 15.34
CA GLY A 72 -1.71 20.55 16.28
C GLY A 72 -0.18 20.59 16.06
N ASP A 73 0.37 21.79 15.83
CA ASP A 73 1.79 22.24 15.86
C ASP A 73 2.91 21.35 15.28
N ASN A 74 2.61 20.16 14.75
CA ASN A 74 3.52 19.27 14.06
C ASN A 74 3.29 19.36 12.55
N ASP A 75 4.39 19.24 11.80
CA ASP A 75 4.39 19.19 10.34
C ASP A 75 3.43 18.07 9.86
N PRO A 76 2.45 18.35 8.99
CA PRO A 76 1.50 17.34 8.51
C PRO A 76 2.23 16.19 7.78
N THR A 77 2.43 15.07 8.47
CA THR A 77 2.93 13.83 7.85
C THR A 77 1.79 13.15 7.11
N ALA A 78 1.83 13.18 5.78
CA ALA A 78 0.85 12.48 4.95
C ALA A 78 0.89 10.98 5.24
N ALA A 79 -0.27 10.36 5.43
CA ALA A 79 -0.35 8.93 5.65
C ALA A 79 -0.43 8.19 4.30
N VAL A 80 0.20 7.03 4.20
CA VAL A 80 0.19 6.20 2.99
C VAL A 80 -0.70 4.98 3.17
N VAL A 81 -1.30 4.53 2.07
CA VAL A 81 -2.05 3.27 1.98
C VAL A 81 -1.40 2.43 0.88
N PRO A 82 -0.59 1.43 1.26
CA PRO A 82 -0.10 0.43 0.31
C PRO A 82 -1.25 -0.43 -0.20
N VAL A 83 -1.44 -0.43 -1.52
CA VAL A 83 -2.40 -1.29 -2.21
C VAL A 83 -1.59 -2.35 -2.96
N VAL A 84 -1.58 -3.56 -2.41
CA VAL A 84 -0.91 -4.73 -2.98
C VAL A 84 -1.96 -5.60 -3.68
N ARG A 85 -1.63 -6.09 -4.87
CA ARG A 85 -2.49 -6.98 -5.65
C ARG A 85 -1.92 -8.38 -5.67
N VAL A 86 -2.78 -9.34 -5.39
CA VAL A 86 -2.56 -10.78 -5.45
C VAL A 86 -3.45 -11.33 -6.56
N ASP A 87 -2.83 -11.90 -7.59
CA ASP A 87 -3.54 -12.46 -8.74
C ASP A 87 -3.58 -13.99 -8.62
N PHE A 88 -4.78 -14.57 -8.48
CA PHE A 88 -4.97 -16.01 -8.37
C PHE A 88 -5.19 -16.69 -9.72
N GLU A 89 -4.66 -17.89 -9.91
CA GLU A 89 -4.91 -18.71 -11.12
C GLU A 89 -6.33 -19.30 -11.19
N THR A 90 -7.10 -19.20 -10.10
CA THR A 90 -8.43 -19.82 -9.99
C THR A 90 -9.53 -18.97 -10.62
N THR A 91 -10.53 -19.66 -11.19
CA THR A 91 -11.77 -19.04 -11.65
C THR A 91 -12.78 -18.79 -10.54
N ASP A 92 -12.70 -19.56 -9.46
CA ASP A 92 -13.62 -19.46 -8.32
C ASP A 92 -13.03 -18.59 -7.22
N ALA A 93 -13.92 -17.97 -6.43
CA ALA A 93 -13.51 -17.19 -5.26
C ALA A 93 -12.73 -18.07 -4.26
N PRO A 94 -11.54 -17.63 -3.83
CA PRO A 94 -10.74 -18.38 -2.86
C PRO A 94 -11.40 -18.40 -1.48
N GLY A 95 -11.12 -19.45 -0.70
CA GLY A 95 -11.58 -19.54 0.68
C GLY A 95 -10.88 -18.51 1.58
N MET A 96 -11.58 -18.04 2.61
CA MET A 96 -11.06 -16.98 3.50
C MET A 96 -9.78 -17.37 4.25
N ASP A 97 -9.58 -18.66 4.55
CA ASP A 97 -8.34 -19.12 5.19
C ASP A 97 -7.14 -18.87 4.27
N LEU A 98 -7.25 -19.28 3.00
CA LEU A 98 -6.23 -19.04 1.99
C LEU A 98 -6.00 -17.55 1.76
N VAL A 99 -7.08 -16.76 1.67
CA VAL A 99 -6.99 -15.30 1.55
C VAL A 99 -6.14 -14.71 2.66
N PHE A 100 -6.39 -15.08 3.92
CA PHE A 100 -5.67 -14.52 5.05
C PHE A 100 -4.25 -15.04 5.22
N GLU A 101 -3.92 -16.24 4.71
CA GLU A 101 -2.53 -16.66 4.54
C GLU A 101 -1.78 -15.67 3.65
N TYR A 102 -2.32 -15.36 2.47
CA TYR A 102 -1.71 -14.37 1.58
C TYR A 102 -1.72 -12.95 2.16
N VAL A 103 -2.76 -12.54 2.89
CA VAL A 103 -2.74 -11.24 3.59
C VAL A 103 -1.58 -11.19 4.57
N ALA A 104 -1.40 -12.22 5.40
CA ALA A 104 -0.31 -12.28 6.37
C ALA A 104 1.06 -12.20 5.68
N ASP A 105 1.28 -13.03 4.65
CA ASP A 105 2.54 -13.04 3.89
C ASP A 105 2.85 -11.67 3.26
N VAL A 106 1.83 -11.00 2.69
CA VAL A 106 1.96 -9.65 2.13
C VAL A 106 2.38 -8.65 3.21
N LEU A 107 1.74 -8.69 4.39
CA LEU A 107 2.05 -7.79 5.50
C LEU A 107 3.46 -8.04 6.03
N GLU A 108 3.86 -9.30 6.23
CA GLU A 108 5.20 -9.68 6.66
C GLU A 108 6.28 -9.19 5.67
N ALA A 109 5.98 -9.16 4.37
CA ALA A 109 6.90 -8.68 3.35
C ALA A 109 7.00 -7.13 3.28
N VAL A 110 5.87 -6.44 3.37
CA VAL A 110 5.75 -5.00 3.07
C VAL A 110 5.90 -4.13 4.31
N HIS A 111 5.29 -4.52 5.43
CA HIS A 111 5.28 -3.72 6.65
C HIS A 111 6.69 -3.33 7.13
N PRO A 112 7.68 -4.25 7.19
CA PRO A 112 9.02 -3.89 7.65
C PRO A 112 9.71 -2.82 6.76
N VAL A 113 9.42 -2.79 5.46
CA VAL A 113 10.03 -1.81 4.54
C VAL A 113 9.51 -0.40 4.83
N LEU A 114 8.22 -0.26 5.12
CA LEU A 114 7.57 1.02 5.40
C LEU A 114 7.97 1.54 6.78
N THR A 115 7.95 0.68 7.80
CA THR A 115 8.33 1.05 9.17
C THR A 115 9.80 1.46 9.26
N ASN A 116 10.71 0.78 8.53
CA ASN A 116 12.14 1.14 8.47
C ASN A 116 12.41 2.51 7.83
N ARG A 117 11.42 3.09 7.13
CA ARG A 117 11.52 4.39 6.48
C ARG A 117 10.73 5.48 7.21
N ASP A 118 10.20 5.16 8.39
CA ASP A 118 9.33 6.03 9.19
C ASP A 118 8.10 6.54 8.41
N ASP A 119 7.63 5.76 7.43
CA ASP A 119 6.41 6.09 6.67
C ASP A 119 5.16 5.89 7.55
N CYS A 120 4.32 6.92 7.65
CA CYS A 120 3.06 6.81 8.39
C CYS A 120 2.05 6.01 7.57
N VAL A 121 1.80 4.74 7.93
CA VAL A 121 0.82 3.89 7.24
C VAL A 121 -0.56 4.07 7.88
N ALA A 122 -1.57 4.46 7.09
CA ALA A 122 -2.95 4.55 7.58
C ALA A 122 -3.58 3.17 7.72
N HIS A 123 -3.46 2.36 6.67
CA HIS A 123 -3.88 0.95 6.62
C HIS A 123 -3.28 0.31 5.36
N TYR A 124 -3.33 -1.01 5.30
CA TYR A 124 -2.93 -1.83 4.16
C TYR A 124 -4.16 -2.30 3.40
N ASP A 125 -4.10 -2.24 2.08
CA ASP A 125 -5.10 -2.84 1.21
C ASP A 125 -4.48 -3.99 0.43
N VAL A 126 -5.03 -5.19 0.61
CA VAL A 126 -4.67 -6.36 -0.19
C VAL A 126 -5.84 -6.68 -1.10
N GLU A 127 -5.63 -6.48 -2.40
CA GLU A 127 -6.58 -6.78 -3.46
C GLU A 127 -6.32 -8.17 -4.01
N PHE A 128 -7.39 -8.92 -4.25
CA PHE A 128 -7.39 -10.26 -4.80
C PHE A 128 -8.13 -10.24 -6.12
N THR A 129 -7.47 -10.65 -7.20
CA THR A 129 -8.12 -10.88 -8.48
C THR A 129 -8.24 -12.38 -8.75
N PHE A 130 -9.38 -12.79 -9.29
CA PHE A 130 -9.70 -14.17 -9.65
C PHE A 130 -10.82 -14.18 -10.70
N GLY A 131 -11.12 -15.33 -11.27
CA GLY A 131 -12.17 -15.43 -12.29
C GLY A 131 -11.63 -15.50 -13.73
N PRO A 132 -12.52 -15.63 -14.72
CA PRO A 132 -12.13 -15.76 -16.12
C PRO A 132 -11.50 -14.46 -16.63
N GLY A 133 -10.17 -14.34 -16.51
CA GLY A 133 -9.40 -13.23 -17.07
C GLY A 133 -9.33 -13.32 -18.59
N GLY A 134 -10.13 -12.51 -19.30
CA GLY A 134 -10.10 -12.47 -20.76
C GLY A 134 -10.58 -11.13 -21.32
N LEU A 135 -10.35 -10.91 -22.63
CA LEU A 135 -10.72 -9.67 -23.33
C LEU A 135 -12.23 -9.33 -23.29
N VAL A 136 -13.08 -10.24 -22.82
CA VAL A 136 -14.56 -10.16 -22.91
C VAL A 136 -15.24 -10.26 -21.54
N VAL A 137 -14.55 -10.77 -20.51
CA VAL A 137 -15.10 -10.92 -19.16
C VAL A 137 -14.09 -10.36 -18.17
N GLU A 138 -14.53 -9.42 -17.34
CA GLU A 138 -13.71 -8.88 -16.26
C GLU A 138 -13.66 -9.91 -15.13
N GLY A 139 -12.46 -10.18 -14.63
CA GLY A 139 -12.27 -10.96 -13.40
C GLY A 139 -12.89 -10.24 -12.20
N GLU A 140 -13.18 -10.98 -11.15
CA GLU A 140 -13.62 -10.41 -9.89
C GLU A 140 -12.43 -9.77 -9.15
N CYS A 141 -12.71 -8.68 -8.43
CA CYS A 141 -11.73 -8.01 -7.59
C CYS A 141 -12.31 -7.78 -6.20
N ARG A 142 -11.67 -8.36 -5.19
CA ARG A 142 -12.05 -8.23 -3.78
C ARG A 142 -10.88 -7.70 -2.96
N ARG A 143 -11.17 -7.12 -1.80
CA ARG A 143 -10.15 -6.48 -0.97
C ARG A 143 -10.31 -6.81 0.50
N VAL A 144 -9.18 -7.00 1.16
CA VAL A 144 -9.05 -6.95 2.62
C VAL A 144 -8.28 -5.69 3.01
N SER A 145 -8.84 -4.90 3.94
CA SER A 145 -8.15 -3.73 4.51
C SER A 145 -7.71 -4.03 5.95
N VAL A 146 -6.42 -3.88 6.23
CA VAL A 146 -5.78 -4.24 7.50
C VAL A 146 -5.11 -3.02 8.13
N PRO A 147 -5.47 -2.64 9.36
CA PRO A 147 -4.80 -1.55 10.07
C PRO A 147 -3.37 -1.90 10.50
N PRO A 148 -2.47 -0.90 10.63
CA PRO A 148 -1.04 -1.14 10.83
C PRO A 148 -0.72 -1.91 12.10
N GLU A 149 -1.47 -1.73 13.18
CA GLU A 149 -1.22 -2.41 14.44
C GLU A 149 -1.52 -3.92 14.40
N PHE A 150 -2.30 -4.40 13.41
CA PHE A 150 -2.41 -5.84 13.17
C PHE A 150 -1.19 -6.39 12.44
N ALA A 151 -0.56 -5.58 11.59
CA ALA A 151 0.71 -5.94 10.96
C ALA A 151 1.87 -5.90 11.96
N ASP A 152 1.89 -4.92 12.89
CA ASP A 152 2.83 -4.89 14.01
C ASP A 152 2.73 -6.19 14.83
N ARG A 153 1.51 -6.56 15.25
CA ARG A 153 1.27 -7.78 16.02
C ARG A 153 1.71 -9.05 15.29
N LEU A 154 1.49 -9.12 13.98
CA LEU A 154 1.93 -10.27 13.17
C LEU A 154 3.46 -10.45 13.17
N LEU A 155 4.21 -9.36 13.30
CA LEU A 155 5.68 -9.38 13.33
C LEU A 155 6.27 -9.53 14.74
N GLU A 156 5.55 -9.05 15.76
CA GLU A 156 6.03 -9.02 17.14
C GLU A 156 5.62 -10.25 17.97
N ASP A 157 4.48 -10.86 17.66
CA ASP A 157 3.90 -11.99 18.40
C ASP A 157 3.92 -13.26 17.55
N GLU A 158 4.82 -14.19 17.87
CA GLU A 158 4.97 -15.47 17.15
C GLU A 158 3.72 -16.36 17.21
N GLU A 159 2.84 -16.18 18.20
CA GLU A 159 1.57 -16.91 18.30
C GLU A 159 0.46 -16.26 17.45
N TYR A 160 0.62 -15.00 17.06
CA TYR A 160 -0.34 -14.30 16.21
C TYR A 160 -0.13 -14.67 14.74
N ARG A 161 -1.08 -15.41 14.16
CA ARG A 161 -0.98 -15.91 12.78
C ARG A 161 -2.17 -15.45 11.92
N ALA A 162 -2.18 -15.84 10.64
CA ALA A 162 -3.23 -15.53 9.67
C ALA A 162 -4.67 -15.75 10.21
N PHE A 163 -4.88 -16.81 11.01
CA PHE A 163 -6.17 -17.08 11.64
C PHE A 163 -6.59 -16.02 12.67
N ASP A 164 -5.67 -15.57 13.52
CA ASP A 164 -5.93 -14.50 14.49
C ASP A 164 -6.15 -13.16 13.81
N LEU A 165 -5.36 -12.88 12.76
CA LEU A 165 -5.53 -11.71 11.89
C LEU A 165 -6.93 -11.69 11.29
N ARG A 166 -7.36 -12.81 10.70
CA ARG A 166 -8.72 -12.98 10.17
C ARG A 166 -9.77 -12.67 11.21
N ARG A 167 -9.67 -13.32 12.37
CA ARG A 167 -10.63 -13.16 13.47
C ARG A 167 -10.71 -11.69 13.93
N ASP A 168 -9.58 -11.00 13.99
CA ASP A 168 -9.53 -9.63 14.48
C ASP A 168 -10.03 -8.63 13.41
N VAL A 169 -9.75 -8.86 12.13
CA VAL A 169 -10.35 -8.12 11.00
C VAL A 169 -11.87 -8.33 10.95
N GLU A 170 -12.35 -9.57 11.12
CA GLU A 170 -13.78 -9.91 11.18
C GLU A 170 -14.50 -9.21 12.34
N ARG A 171 -13.83 -9.03 13.49
CA ARG A 171 -14.41 -8.38 14.67
C ARG A 171 -14.59 -6.88 14.51
N GLY A 172 -13.75 -6.21 13.71
CA GLY A 172 -13.94 -4.80 13.36
C GLY A 172 -13.71 -3.78 14.47
N ASP A 173 -13.05 -4.15 15.58
CA ASP A 173 -12.89 -3.28 16.76
C ASP A 173 -11.85 -2.17 16.54
N ARG A 174 -12.22 -1.01 15.95
CA ARG A 174 -11.36 0.21 15.89
C ARG A 174 -12.06 1.57 15.85
N SER A 175 -11.25 2.59 16.18
CA SER A 175 -11.56 4.02 16.32
C SER A 175 -11.41 4.88 15.04
N GLU A 176 -10.70 4.46 14.00
CA GLU A 176 -10.62 5.19 12.71
C GLU A 176 -10.57 4.23 11.50
N GLY A 177 -11.60 4.28 10.63
CA GLY A 177 -11.76 3.49 9.39
C GLY A 177 -11.97 1.98 9.61
N PRO A 178 -13.09 1.37 9.21
CA PRO A 178 -13.31 -0.04 9.55
C PRO A 178 -12.39 -0.94 8.73
N PRO A 179 -11.77 -1.97 9.34
CA PRO A 179 -11.15 -3.03 8.56
C PRO A 179 -12.21 -3.62 7.64
N VAL A 180 -11.86 -3.73 6.36
CA VAL A 180 -12.79 -4.22 5.33
C VAL A 180 -12.51 -5.70 5.13
N LEU A 181 -13.49 -6.53 5.45
CA LEU A 181 -13.46 -7.94 5.12
C LEU A 181 -14.11 -8.15 3.75
N TRP A 182 -13.32 -8.61 2.78
CA TRP A 182 -13.79 -9.05 1.47
C TRP A 182 -14.68 -8.03 0.72
N GLY A 183 -14.29 -6.76 0.79
CA GLY A 183 -14.98 -5.65 0.14
C GLY A 183 -14.66 -5.54 -1.35
N GLU A 184 -15.28 -4.58 -2.01
CA GLU A 184 -14.92 -4.21 -3.39
C GLU A 184 -13.56 -3.52 -3.43
N CYS A 185 -12.81 -3.73 -4.52
CA CYS A 185 -11.56 -3.01 -4.77
C CYS A 185 -11.82 -1.51 -4.91
N THR A 186 -10.98 -0.70 -4.28
CA THR A 186 -11.15 0.75 -4.27
C THR A 186 -10.44 1.41 -5.45
N THR A 187 -11.06 2.45 -5.98
CA THR A 187 -10.40 3.38 -6.90
C THR A 187 -9.97 4.58 -6.08
N TYR A 188 -8.74 4.55 -5.57
CA TYR A 188 -8.10 5.70 -4.90
C TYR A 188 -7.87 6.87 -5.87
#